data_AF-A0A821EJJ1-F1
#
_entry.id   AF-A0A821EJJ1-F1
#
_cell.length_a   1.000
_cell.length_b   1.000
_cell.length_c   1.000
_cell.angle_alpha   90.00
_cell.angle_beta   90.00
_cell.angle_gamma   90.00
#
_symmetry.space_group_name_H-M   'P 1'
#
loop_
_entity.id
_entity.type
_entity.pdbx_description
1 polymer ?
#
loop_
_entity_poly.entity_id
_entity_poly.type
_entity_poly.pdbx_seq_one_letter_code
_entity_poly.pdbx_strand_id
1 'polypeptide(L)'
;MMEHRPHEFDPATLPNKEQQTPKSPRMEKRSLRARSKIPTVDQSVLDKPKCIKILSLNCYLVSDLALSAHERQFCCDKQERAQKIGKFAAQHDVIALQEVWGDSLWPLERELIESHERAFNTYTYSSSLLNVASLWWKGTGGLWLGAQRSVLPILTARRVQFKHSQTRSGKGSSYMLLDAKVMWGEESYLLMIDTHLDPTNEGHSQEIQLRELVQFIGEALREIRSVIGSFNKVAILLCGDFNIDGKFKGQHELITTGLGNGVRDLGLEWATSQNQSLETTYGGN
;
A
#
# COMPACT_ATOMS: atom_id res chain seq x y z
N MET A 1 41.82 16.96 14.20
CA MET A 1 40.42 16.93 13.73
C MET A 1 40.46 16.94 12.22
N MET A 2 39.86 15.97 11.54
CA MET A 2 39.62 16.03 10.10
C MET A 2 38.15 16.37 9.89
N GLU A 3 37.87 17.45 9.16
CA GLU A 3 36.52 17.79 8.74
C GLU A 3 36.13 16.88 7.56
N HIS A 4 35.23 15.94 7.79
CA HIS A 4 34.58 15.23 6.68
C HIS A 4 33.64 16.21 5.96
N ARG A 5 34.04 16.65 4.77
CA ARG A 5 33.09 17.27 3.83
C ARG A 5 32.13 16.20 3.30
N PRO A 6 30.82 16.48 3.19
CA PRO A 6 29.91 15.60 2.48
C PRO A 6 30.30 15.55 1.00
N HIS A 7 30.23 14.37 0.39
CA HIS A 7 30.38 14.22 -1.05
C HIS A 7 29.17 14.84 -1.76
N GLU A 8 29.40 15.87 -2.58
CA GLU A 8 28.41 16.32 -3.55
C GLU A 8 28.18 15.21 -4.59
N PHE A 9 26.93 14.81 -4.75
CA PHE A 9 26.51 13.77 -5.68
C PHE A 9 26.33 14.38 -7.07
N ASP A 10 27.18 14.02 -8.02
CA ASP A 10 27.04 14.40 -9.44
C ASP A 10 26.14 13.38 -10.19
N PRO A 11 24.90 13.74 -10.55
CA PRO A 11 23.99 12.85 -11.25
C PRO A 11 24.44 12.50 -12.69
N ALA A 12 25.46 13.17 -13.24
CA ALA A 12 25.98 12.88 -14.58
C ALA A 12 26.85 11.61 -14.66
N THR A 13 27.19 10.98 -13.52
CA THR A 13 28.17 9.87 -13.46
C THR A 13 27.57 8.45 -13.54
N LEU A 14 26.25 8.32 -13.76
CA LEU A 14 25.62 7.00 -13.88
C LEU A 14 26.07 6.26 -15.16
N PRO A 15 26.60 5.02 -15.07
CA PRO A 15 27.05 4.29 -16.24
C PRO A 15 25.87 3.93 -17.14
N ASN A 16 26.02 4.24 -18.43
CA ASN A 16 25.02 4.04 -19.46
C ASN A 16 24.88 2.54 -19.81
N LYS A 17 24.31 1.74 -18.90
CA LYS A 17 23.98 0.34 -19.14
C LYS A 17 22.84 0.27 -20.15
N GLU A 18 23.07 -0.47 -21.24
CA GLU A 18 22.08 -0.76 -22.27
C GLU A 18 20.77 -1.22 -21.63
N GLN A 19 19.72 -0.42 -21.78
CA GLN A 19 18.40 -0.75 -21.29
C GLN A 19 17.81 -1.88 -22.14
N GLN A 20 18.04 -3.13 -21.72
CA GLN A 20 17.17 -4.22 -22.12
C GLN A 20 15.75 -3.83 -21.73
N THR A 21 14.93 -3.52 -22.74
CA THR A 21 13.54 -3.11 -22.53
C THR A 21 12.80 -4.24 -21.81
N PRO A 22 12.35 -4.02 -20.55
CA PRO A 22 11.63 -5.07 -19.84
C PRO A 22 10.36 -5.38 -20.64
N LYS A 23 10.16 -6.67 -20.95
CA LYS A 23 8.93 -7.11 -21.62
C LYS A 23 7.74 -6.60 -20.82
N SER A 24 6.95 -5.72 -21.43
CA SER A 24 5.84 -5.04 -20.75
C SER A 24 4.97 -6.08 -20.02
N PRO A 25 4.73 -5.91 -18.70
CA PRO A 25 3.96 -6.87 -17.95
C PRO A 25 2.59 -7.03 -18.59
N ARG A 26 2.22 -8.27 -18.91
CA ARG A 26 0.98 -8.61 -19.60
C ARG A 26 -0.19 -8.22 -18.70
N MET A 27 -0.75 -7.02 -18.90
CA MET A 27 -1.93 -6.57 -18.19
C MET A 27 -3.04 -7.61 -18.35
N GLU A 28 -3.50 -8.16 -17.22
CA GLU A 28 -4.75 -8.92 -17.19
C GLU A 28 -5.89 -7.96 -17.50
N LYS A 29 -6.27 -7.89 -18.78
CA LYS A 29 -7.50 -7.24 -19.21
C LYS A 29 -8.70 -8.04 -18.67
N ARG A 30 -9.03 -7.83 -17.39
CA ARG A 30 -10.29 -8.32 -16.81
C ARG A 30 -11.43 -7.79 -17.65
N SER A 31 -12.20 -8.72 -18.22
CA SER A 31 -13.40 -8.36 -18.98
C SER A 31 -14.41 -7.75 -18.01
N LEU A 32 -14.83 -6.50 -18.25
CA LEU A 32 -15.84 -5.77 -17.46
C LEU A 32 -17.27 -6.36 -17.60
N ARG A 33 -17.39 -7.65 -17.92
CA ARG A 33 -18.64 -8.36 -18.24
C ARG A 33 -19.20 -9.11 -17.04
N ALA A 34 -19.80 -8.34 -16.14
CA ALA A 34 -21.08 -8.63 -15.49
C ALA A 34 -21.34 -7.50 -14.48
N ARG A 35 -21.82 -6.35 -14.95
CA ARG A 35 -22.29 -5.30 -14.04
C ARG A 35 -23.50 -5.82 -13.28
N SER A 36 -23.27 -6.25 -12.03
CA SER A 36 -24.31 -6.35 -11.02
C SER A 36 -25.17 -5.09 -11.07
N LYS A 37 -26.49 -5.23 -10.96
CA LYS A 37 -27.39 -4.07 -10.90
C LYS A 37 -26.97 -3.24 -9.69
N ILE A 38 -26.36 -2.08 -9.94
CA ILE A 38 -25.98 -1.15 -8.89
C ILE A 38 -27.28 -0.78 -8.15
N PRO A 39 -27.37 -0.98 -6.82
CA PRO A 39 -28.57 -0.66 -6.08
C PRO A 39 -28.90 0.83 -6.23
N THR A 40 -30.17 1.15 -6.47
CA THR A 40 -30.64 2.51 -6.63
C THR A 40 -30.41 3.27 -5.32
N VAL A 41 -29.47 4.23 -5.33
CA VAL A 41 -29.12 5.01 -4.14
C VAL A 41 -30.22 6.03 -3.86
N ASP A 42 -30.67 6.09 -2.61
CA ASP A 42 -31.63 7.09 -2.12
C ASP A 42 -31.04 8.50 -2.24
N GLN A 43 -31.75 9.40 -2.93
CA GLN A 43 -31.27 10.76 -3.18
C GLN A 43 -31.16 11.61 -1.90
N SER A 44 -31.91 11.30 -0.84
CA SER A 44 -31.83 12.01 0.44
C SER A 44 -30.49 11.84 1.17
N VAL A 45 -29.64 10.93 0.69
CA VAL A 45 -28.32 10.61 1.24
C VAL A 45 -27.20 11.44 0.56
N LEU A 46 -27.51 12.26 -0.44
CA LEU A 46 -26.54 13.02 -1.25
C LEU A 46 -26.11 14.38 -0.65
N ASP A 47 -26.86 14.93 0.30
CA ASP A 47 -26.71 16.34 0.72
C ASP A 47 -25.50 16.65 1.63
N LYS A 48 -24.64 15.67 1.93
CA LYS A 48 -23.37 15.91 2.64
C LYS A 48 -22.22 15.12 2.01
N PRO A 49 -21.04 15.75 1.78
CA PRO A 49 -19.86 15.01 1.36
C PRO A 49 -19.53 13.96 2.43
N LYS A 50 -19.51 12.70 2.03
CA LYS A 50 -19.25 11.60 2.95
C LYS A 50 -17.75 11.50 3.23
N CYS A 51 -17.42 11.44 4.51
CA CYS A 51 -16.06 11.10 4.95
C CYS A 51 -15.75 9.66 4.55
N ILE A 52 -14.51 9.39 4.13
CA ILE A 52 -13.99 8.03 3.90
C ILE A 52 -13.14 7.65 5.11
N LYS A 53 -13.42 6.48 5.70
CA LYS A 53 -12.56 5.86 6.71
C LYS A 53 -11.51 5.00 6.02
N ILE A 54 -10.24 5.32 6.23
CA ILE A 54 -9.11 4.52 5.75
C ILE A 54 -8.45 3.81 6.93
N LEU A 55 -8.12 2.53 6.75
CA LEU A 55 -7.21 1.78 7.62
C LEU A 55 -5.90 1.51 6.88
N SER A 56 -4.77 1.92 7.47
CA SER A 56 -3.43 1.45 7.11
C SER A 56 -2.83 0.74 8.32
N LEU A 57 -2.42 -0.53 8.18
CA LEU A 57 -1.97 -1.33 9.33
C LEU A 57 -0.99 -2.45 8.93
N ASN A 58 0.22 -2.42 9.48
CA ASN A 58 1.07 -3.60 9.51
C ASN A 58 0.46 -4.60 10.51
N CYS A 59 0.03 -5.74 9.98
CA CYS A 59 -0.75 -6.73 10.73
C CYS A 59 0.13 -7.77 11.44
N TYR A 60 1.43 -7.83 11.11
CA TYR A 60 2.38 -8.84 11.60
C TYR A 60 1.83 -10.28 11.51
N LEU A 61 1.13 -10.59 10.40
CA LEU A 61 0.53 -11.90 10.12
C LEU A 61 1.49 -12.78 9.30
N VAL A 62 2.75 -12.80 9.73
CA VAL A 62 3.86 -13.53 9.10
C VAL A 62 3.69 -15.04 9.26
N SER A 63 4.11 -15.83 8.26
CA SER A 63 4.09 -17.32 8.35
C SER A 63 5.08 -17.85 9.39
N ASP A 64 4.73 -18.95 10.09
CA ASP A 64 5.64 -19.64 11.04
C ASP A 64 6.94 -20.15 10.42
N LEU A 65 6.98 -20.29 9.09
CA LEU A 65 8.18 -20.65 8.33
C LEU A 65 9.18 -19.50 8.18
N ALA A 66 8.71 -18.26 8.33
CA ALA A 66 9.51 -17.05 8.24
C ALA A 66 9.91 -16.48 9.61
N LEU A 67 9.35 -17.02 10.71
CA LEU A 67 9.71 -16.66 12.07
C LEU A 67 10.78 -17.59 12.66
N SER A 68 11.68 -17.02 13.47
CA SER A 68 12.59 -17.75 14.34
C SER A 68 11.84 -18.53 15.44
N ALA A 69 12.55 -19.45 16.10
CA ALA A 69 11.98 -20.19 17.23
C ALA A 69 11.58 -19.28 18.41
N HIS A 70 12.24 -18.12 18.57
CA HIS A 70 11.94 -17.15 19.62
C HIS A 70 10.68 -16.34 19.28
N GLU A 71 10.59 -15.76 18.08
CA GLU A 71 9.41 -14.99 17.63
C GLU A 71 8.12 -15.83 17.67
N ARG A 72 8.19 -17.13 17.36
CA ARG A 72 7.06 -18.05 17.46
C ARG A 72 6.48 -18.17 18.88
N GLN A 73 7.28 -17.94 19.94
CA GLN A 73 6.78 -17.97 21.33
C GLN A 73 5.87 -16.78 21.67
N PHE A 74 6.04 -15.64 20.98
CA PHE A 74 5.23 -14.42 21.15
C PHE A 74 4.13 -14.29 20.09
N CYS A 75 4.21 -15.08 19.03
CA CYS A 75 3.24 -15.10 17.92
C CYS A 75 2.16 -16.18 18.07
N CYS A 76 1.69 -16.41 19.29
CA CYS A 76 0.52 -17.27 19.54
C CYS A 76 -0.75 -16.69 18.87
N ASP A 77 -1.68 -17.58 18.52
CA ASP A 77 -3.04 -17.29 18.08
C ASP A 77 -3.17 -16.37 16.86
N LYS A 78 -2.27 -16.52 15.88
CA LYS A 78 -2.30 -15.79 14.59
C LYS A 78 -3.66 -15.82 13.88
N GLN A 79 -4.37 -16.95 13.97
CA GLN A 79 -5.70 -17.13 13.38
C GLN A 79 -6.75 -16.22 14.04
N GLU A 80 -6.70 -16.10 15.38
CA GLU A 80 -7.59 -15.21 16.13
C GLU A 80 -7.22 -13.73 15.90
N ARG A 81 -5.91 -13.42 15.89
CA ARG A 81 -5.40 -12.09 15.55
C ARG A 81 -5.89 -11.65 14.16
N ALA A 82 -5.73 -12.52 13.16
CA ALA A 82 -6.20 -12.28 11.80
C ALA A 82 -7.71 -12.04 11.73
N GLN A 83 -8.52 -12.83 12.46
CA GLN A 83 -9.95 -12.60 12.53
C GLN A 83 -10.31 -11.26 13.19
N LYS A 84 -9.67 -10.90 14.31
CA LYS A 84 -9.89 -9.62 14.99
C LYS A 84 -9.52 -8.43 14.09
N ILE A 85 -8.39 -8.53 13.38
CA ILE A 85 -7.97 -7.55 12.37
C ILE A 85 -9.02 -7.47 11.24
N GLY A 86 -9.49 -8.59 10.69
CA GLY A 86 -10.53 -8.60 9.66
C GLY A 86 -11.82 -7.91 10.10
N LYS A 87 -12.30 -8.19 11.32
CA LYS A 87 -13.49 -7.56 11.92
C LYS A 87 -13.32 -6.06 12.16
N PHE A 88 -12.13 -5.60 12.51
CA PHE A 88 -11.83 -4.17 12.67
C PHE A 88 -11.72 -3.47 11.31
N ALA A 89 -11.03 -4.10 10.36
CA ALA A 89 -10.87 -3.61 8.99
C ALA A 89 -12.21 -3.48 8.27
N ALA A 90 -13.15 -4.40 8.48
CA ALA A 90 -14.51 -4.37 7.92
C ALA A 90 -15.35 -3.12 8.31
N GLN A 91 -14.91 -2.33 9.30
CA GLN A 91 -15.56 -1.09 9.75
C GLN A 91 -15.10 0.17 8.99
N HIS A 92 -14.14 0.00 8.07
CA HIS A 92 -13.53 1.05 7.24
C HIS A 92 -14.03 0.91 5.79
N ASP A 93 -13.82 1.96 4.99
CA ASP A 93 -14.25 2.00 3.58
C ASP A 93 -13.12 1.62 2.63
N VAL A 94 -11.86 1.86 3.05
CA VAL A 94 -10.63 1.57 2.32
C VAL A 94 -9.61 0.96 3.29
N ILE A 95 -8.95 -0.11 2.87
CA ILE A 95 -8.05 -0.89 3.71
C ILE A 95 -6.74 -1.17 2.95
N ALA A 96 -5.61 -0.83 3.57
CA ALA A 96 -4.26 -1.19 3.18
C ALA A 96 -3.55 -1.90 4.34
N LEU A 97 -3.26 -3.19 4.19
CA LEU A 97 -2.62 -3.99 5.25
C LEU A 97 -1.28 -4.52 4.78
N GLN A 98 -0.28 -4.39 5.64
CA GLN A 98 1.05 -4.93 5.41
C GLN A 98 1.26 -6.22 6.22
N GLU A 99 2.17 -7.08 5.75
CA GLU A 99 2.51 -8.38 6.36
C GLU A 99 1.37 -9.39 6.49
N VAL A 100 0.42 -9.38 5.55
CA VAL A 100 -0.62 -10.40 5.46
C VAL A 100 -0.08 -11.63 4.70
N TRP A 101 0.35 -12.66 5.44
CA TRP A 101 0.97 -13.88 4.88
C TRP A 101 0.30 -15.18 5.33
N GLY A 102 0.54 -16.23 4.54
CA GLY A 102 0.29 -17.62 4.91
C GLY A 102 -1.16 -17.90 5.34
N ASP A 103 -1.29 -18.66 6.42
CA ASP A 103 -2.57 -19.24 6.88
C ASP A 103 -3.49 -18.23 7.53
N SER A 104 -2.92 -17.12 8.00
CA SER A 104 -3.64 -15.99 8.58
C SER A 104 -4.51 -15.26 7.55
N LEU A 105 -4.25 -15.44 6.26
CA LEU A 105 -5.02 -14.78 5.20
C LEU A 105 -6.49 -15.22 5.19
N TRP A 106 -6.80 -16.51 5.37
CA TRP A 106 -8.19 -16.99 5.29
C TRP A 106 -9.11 -16.45 6.42
N PRO A 107 -8.74 -16.49 7.71
CA PRO A 107 -9.56 -15.88 8.76
C PRO A 107 -9.78 -14.38 8.58
N LEU A 108 -8.79 -13.67 8.06
CA LEU A 108 -8.90 -12.23 7.75
C LEU A 108 -9.87 -11.99 6.59
N GLU A 109 -9.74 -12.77 5.51
CA GLU A 109 -10.57 -12.62 4.32
C GLU A 109 -12.02 -13.03 4.52
N ARG A 110 -12.29 -14.02 5.36
CA ARG A 110 -13.67 -14.43 5.68
C ARG A 110 -14.50 -13.28 6.25
N GLU A 111 -13.90 -12.39 7.05
CA GLU A 111 -14.60 -11.23 7.63
C GLU A 111 -14.69 -10.04 6.65
N LEU A 112 -14.00 -10.10 5.50
CA LEU A 112 -13.92 -9.00 4.50
C LEU A 112 -14.57 -9.33 3.15
N ILE A 113 -14.65 -10.60 2.75
CA ILE A 113 -15.05 -11.02 1.40
C ILE A 113 -16.48 -10.58 1.04
N GLU A 114 -17.38 -10.50 2.01
CA GLU A 114 -18.76 -10.06 1.79
C GLU A 114 -18.84 -8.55 1.52
N SER A 115 -18.10 -7.73 2.27
CA SER A 115 -18.18 -6.26 2.25
C SER A 115 -17.19 -5.59 1.30
N HIS A 116 -16.00 -6.16 1.10
CA HIS A 116 -14.88 -5.54 0.40
C HIS A 116 -14.51 -6.24 -0.92
N GLU A 117 -14.18 -5.45 -1.94
CA GLU A 117 -13.47 -5.93 -3.12
C GLU A 117 -11.96 -5.81 -2.89
N ARG A 118 -11.21 -6.85 -3.28
CA ARG A 118 -9.75 -6.91 -3.13
C ARG A 118 -9.09 -6.59 -4.47
N ALA A 119 -8.06 -5.75 -4.45
CA ALA A 119 -7.40 -5.22 -5.64
C ALA A 119 -6.72 -6.28 -6.54
N PHE A 120 -6.31 -7.42 -5.97
CA PHE A 120 -5.55 -8.47 -6.67
C PHE A 120 -6.09 -9.87 -6.39
N ASN A 121 -5.69 -10.83 -7.22
CA ASN A 121 -5.63 -12.28 -6.94
C ASN A 121 -4.14 -12.71 -6.96
N THR A 122 -3.57 -13.69 -6.24
CA THR A 122 -3.94 -14.66 -5.17
C THR A 122 -5.32 -15.35 -5.17
N TYR A 123 -5.28 -16.63 -4.79
CA TYR A 123 -6.35 -17.54 -4.43
C TYR A 123 -5.74 -18.44 -3.33
N THR A 124 -6.51 -18.83 -2.32
CA THR A 124 -6.08 -19.62 -1.15
C THR A 124 -6.99 -20.84 -0.98
N TYR A 125 -6.81 -21.85 -1.85
CA TYR A 125 -7.64 -23.07 -1.86
C TYR A 125 -6.94 -24.31 -1.30
N SER A 126 -5.74 -24.17 -0.73
CA SER A 126 -4.90 -25.32 -0.35
C SER A 126 -4.13 -25.10 0.95
N SER A 127 -3.45 -26.15 1.39
CA SER A 127 -2.63 -26.21 2.60
C SER A 127 -1.55 -25.11 2.68
N SER A 128 -1.11 -24.88 3.92
CA SER A 128 -0.27 -23.76 4.33
C SER A 128 0.98 -23.52 3.49
N LEU A 129 1.74 -24.59 3.24
CA LEU A 129 2.99 -24.53 2.47
C LEU A 129 2.77 -24.00 1.05
N LEU A 130 1.67 -24.40 0.40
CA LEU A 130 1.35 -23.96 -0.96
C LEU A 130 0.90 -22.49 -0.98
N ASN A 131 0.19 -22.02 0.05
CA ASN A 131 -0.17 -20.60 0.16
C ASN A 131 1.07 -19.73 0.35
N VAL A 132 2.00 -20.11 1.23
CA VAL A 132 3.26 -19.38 1.45
C VAL A 132 4.10 -19.34 0.17
N ALA A 133 4.29 -20.49 -0.50
CA ALA A 133 5.02 -20.56 -1.76
C ALA A 133 4.35 -19.73 -2.90
N SER A 134 3.01 -19.77 -2.97
CA SER A 134 2.20 -19.00 -3.94
C SER A 134 2.31 -17.49 -3.71
N LEU A 135 2.25 -17.02 -2.46
CA LEU A 135 2.42 -15.61 -2.10
C LEU A 135 3.85 -15.12 -2.36
N TRP A 136 4.84 -15.96 -2.04
CA TRP A 136 6.25 -15.67 -2.29
C TRP A 136 6.55 -15.56 -3.80
N TRP A 137 6.14 -16.55 -4.60
CA TRP A 137 6.32 -16.55 -6.05
C TRP A 137 5.60 -15.37 -6.74
N LYS A 138 4.45 -14.95 -6.20
CA LYS A 138 3.68 -13.80 -6.72
C LYS A 138 4.26 -12.44 -6.29
N GLY A 139 5.36 -12.39 -5.54
CA GLY A 139 5.98 -11.14 -5.11
C GLY A 139 5.00 -10.21 -4.40
N THR A 140 4.15 -10.75 -3.51
CA THR A 140 3.01 -9.99 -2.98
C THR A 140 3.40 -8.90 -1.98
N GLY A 141 4.62 -8.92 -1.43
CA GLY A 141 5.05 -8.02 -0.35
C GLY A 141 4.30 -8.19 0.97
N GLY A 142 3.38 -9.16 1.06
CA GLY A 142 2.41 -9.24 2.15
C GLY A 142 1.36 -8.12 2.11
N LEU A 143 1.23 -7.41 0.98
CA LEU A 143 0.27 -6.31 0.84
C LEU A 143 -1.13 -6.85 0.56
N TRP A 144 -2.11 -6.41 1.35
CA TRP A 144 -3.54 -6.65 1.13
C TRP A 144 -4.23 -5.29 0.97
N LEU A 145 -4.79 -5.04 -0.21
CA LEU A 145 -5.38 -3.76 -0.59
C LEU A 145 -6.81 -4.00 -1.07
N GLY A 146 -7.77 -3.27 -0.53
CA GLY A 146 -9.19 -3.43 -0.88
C GLY A 146 -10.10 -2.32 -0.37
N ALA A 147 -11.29 -2.21 -0.95
CA ALA A 147 -12.26 -1.14 -0.67
C ALA A 147 -13.70 -1.68 -0.62
N GLN A 148 -14.58 -0.97 0.08
CA GLN A 148 -15.96 -1.41 0.30
C GLN A 148 -16.75 -1.39 -1.03
N ARG A 149 -17.20 -2.57 -1.46
CA ARG A 149 -17.67 -2.83 -2.84
C ARG A 149 -18.90 -1.99 -3.24
N SER A 150 -19.74 -1.64 -2.28
CA SER A 150 -20.96 -0.86 -2.46
C SER A 150 -20.74 0.65 -2.59
N VAL A 151 -19.55 1.15 -2.23
CA VAL A 151 -19.29 2.59 -2.08
C VAL A 151 -18.12 3.05 -2.94
N LEU A 152 -17.05 2.24 -3.02
CA LEU A 152 -15.81 2.55 -3.73
C LEU A 152 -15.40 1.39 -4.66
N PRO A 153 -16.06 1.21 -5.82
CA PRO A 153 -15.69 0.17 -6.78
C PRO A 153 -14.27 0.35 -7.31
N ILE A 154 -13.53 -0.76 -7.44
CA ILE A 154 -12.16 -0.75 -7.99
C ILE A 154 -12.22 -0.65 -9.52
N LEU A 155 -11.63 0.39 -10.09
CA LEU A 155 -11.54 0.62 -11.54
C LEU A 155 -10.32 -0.05 -12.16
N THR A 156 -9.17 0.06 -11.51
CA THR A 156 -7.91 -0.60 -11.90
C THR A 156 -7.01 -0.73 -10.68
N ALA A 157 -6.10 -1.70 -10.70
CA ALA A 157 -5.10 -1.90 -9.65
C ALA A 157 -3.82 -2.50 -10.23
N ARG A 158 -2.67 -2.12 -9.66
CA ARG A 158 -1.35 -2.61 -10.08
C ARG A 158 -0.41 -2.72 -8.89
N ARG A 159 0.48 -3.71 -8.94
CA ARG A 159 1.53 -3.98 -7.94
C ARG A 159 2.89 -4.00 -8.60
N VAL A 160 3.91 -3.56 -7.85
CA VAL A 160 5.33 -3.75 -8.16
C VAL A 160 6.06 -4.25 -6.92
N GLN A 161 7.07 -5.09 -7.13
CA GLN A 161 8.08 -5.43 -6.12
C GLN A 161 9.28 -4.52 -6.34
N PHE A 162 9.88 -4.02 -5.26
CA PHE A 162 11.11 -3.22 -5.35
C PHE A 162 12.29 -4.10 -5.74
N LYS A 163 13.14 -3.59 -6.64
CA LYS A 163 14.35 -4.28 -7.11
C LYS A 163 15.37 -4.46 -5.99
N HIS A 164 15.41 -3.51 -5.06
CA HIS A 164 16.32 -3.50 -3.91
C HIS A 164 15.68 -3.99 -2.61
N SER A 165 14.63 -4.82 -2.67
CA SER A 165 14.17 -5.56 -1.48
C SER A 165 15.14 -6.70 -1.16
N GLN A 166 15.60 -6.76 0.09
CA GLN A 166 16.52 -7.80 0.57
C GLN A 166 15.80 -8.86 1.40
N THR A 167 14.68 -8.50 2.04
CA THR A 167 13.82 -9.43 2.74
C THR A 167 13.13 -10.40 1.79
N ARG A 168 13.02 -11.66 2.21
CA ARG A 168 12.35 -12.73 1.44
C ARG A 168 10.88 -12.43 1.13
N SER A 169 10.24 -11.51 1.85
CA SER A 169 8.88 -11.05 1.60
C SER A 169 8.69 -10.37 0.24
N GLY A 170 9.75 -9.85 -0.38
CA GLY A 170 9.64 -9.11 -1.65
C GLY A 170 8.85 -7.82 -1.46
N LYS A 171 9.43 -6.90 -0.67
CA LYS A 171 8.86 -5.58 -0.35
C LYS A 171 8.56 -4.79 -1.63
N GLY A 172 7.59 -3.89 -1.58
CA GLY A 172 7.02 -3.30 -2.78
C GLY A 172 5.91 -2.30 -2.51
N SER A 173 5.16 -1.99 -3.57
CA SER A 173 4.01 -1.11 -3.49
C SER A 173 2.89 -1.60 -4.43
N SER A 174 1.65 -1.29 -4.06
CA SER A 174 0.50 -1.44 -4.94
C SER A 174 -0.43 -0.25 -4.85
N TYR A 175 -1.13 0.05 -5.94
CA TYR A 175 -2.25 0.98 -5.92
C TYR A 175 -3.54 0.30 -6.37
N MET A 176 -4.65 0.94 -6.00
CA MET A 176 -5.95 0.79 -6.64
C MET A 176 -6.56 2.17 -6.90
N LEU A 177 -7.19 2.32 -8.06
CA LEU A 177 -8.01 3.48 -8.39
C LEU A 177 -9.47 3.15 -8.09
N LEU A 178 -10.12 4.00 -7.30
CA LEU A 178 -11.49 3.86 -6.84
C LEU A 178 -12.40 4.88 -7.50
N ASP A 179 -13.59 4.45 -7.90
CA ASP A 179 -14.69 5.31 -8.30
C ASP A 179 -15.35 5.90 -7.05
N ALA A 180 -15.17 7.20 -6.81
CA ALA A 180 -15.66 7.89 -5.61
C ALA A 180 -16.93 8.72 -5.87
N LYS A 181 -17.60 8.55 -7.03
CA LYS A 181 -18.74 9.40 -7.39
C LYS A 181 -19.91 9.37 -6.39
N VAL A 182 -20.11 8.22 -5.73
CA VAL A 182 -21.17 8.02 -4.71
C VAL A 182 -20.88 8.81 -3.42
N MET A 183 -19.63 9.20 -3.19
CA MET A 183 -19.17 9.92 -2.00
C MET A 183 -18.98 11.41 -2.25
N TRP A 184 -18.44 11.77 -3.41
CA TRP A 184 -17.92 13.11 -3.72
C TRP A 184 -18.53 13.73 -5.00
N GLY A 185 -19.50 13.07 -5.64
CA GLY A 185 -20.16 13.52 -6.86
C GLY A 185 -19.39 13.19 -8.14
N GLU A 186 -20.01 13.46 -9.29
CA GLU A 186 -19.52 13.01 -10.60
C GLU A 186 -18.05 13.37 -10.90
N GLU A 187 -17.39 12.47 -11.64
CA GLU A 187 -15.96 12.52 -12.02
C GLU A 187 -14.97 12.51 -10.84
N SER A 188 -15.38 12.12 -9.64
CA SER A 188 -14.50 12.05 -8.46
C SER A 188 -13.87 10.66 -8.29
N TYR A 189 -12.56 10.62 -8.01
CA TYR A 189 -11.80 9.39 -7.84
C TYR A 189 -10.84 9.45 -6.65
N LEU A 190 -10.50 8.28 -6.10
CA LEU A 190 -9.44 8.12 -5.09
C LEU A 190 -8.39 7.13 -5.61
N LEU A 191 -7.15 7.60 -5.77
CA LEU A 191 -5.98 6.74 -5.96
C LEU A 191 -5.41 6.39 -4.59
N MET A 192 -5.63 5.15 -4.16
CA MET A 192 -5.07 4.61 -2.92
C MET A 192 -3.78 3.85 -3.23
N ILE A 193 -2.70 4.22 -2.57
CA ILE A 193 -1.36 3.62 -2.74
C ILE A 193 -0.88 3.10 -1.39
N ASP A 194 -0.49 1.83 -1.38
CA ASP A 194 0.01 1.08 -0.24
C ASP A 194 1.46 0.68 -0.52
N THR A 195 2.33 0.78 0.48
CA THR A 195 3.73 0.36 0.39
C THR A 195 4.16 -0.36 1.65
N HIS A 196 5.14 -1.25 1.50
CA HIS A 196 5.94 -1.72 2.62
C HIS A 196 7.40 -1.64 2.17
N LEU A 197 8.18 -0.74 2.75
CA LEU A 197 9.63 -0.67 2.51
C LEU A 197 10.37 -1.74 3.32
N ASP A 198 11.63 -1.98 2.99
CA ASP A 198 12.45 -2.96 3.69
C ASP A 198 13.02 -2.38 5.01
N PRO A 199 12.87 -3.06 6.16
CA PRO A 199 13.48 -2.65 7.42
C PRO A 199 15.00 -2.90 7.44
N THR A 200 15.55 -3.65 6.48
CA THR A 200 16.98 -3.97 6.47
C THR A 200 17.80 -2.90 5.74
N ASN A 201 18.96 -2.57 6.30
CA ASN A 201 19.88 -1.54 5.81
C ASN A 201 19.22 -0.15 5.70
N GLU A 202 18.82 0.37 6.87
CA GLU A 202 18.33 1.73 7.08
C GLU A 202 19.17 2.79 6.35
N GLY A 203 18.51 3.86 5.91
CA GLY A 203 19.13 4.86 5.05
C GLY A 203 19.20 4.40 3.59
N HIS A 204 20.26 3.69 3.20
CA HIS A 204 20.59 3.49 1.78
C HIS A 204 19.59 2.60 1.01
N SER A 205 19.20 1.45 1.59
CA SER A 205 18.24 0.55 0.94
C SER A 205 16.88 1.22 0.76
N GLN A 206 16.44 1.89 1.82
CA GLN A 206 15.17 2.61 1.88
C GLN A 206 15.16 3.82 0.94
N GLU A 207 16.25 4.60 0.85
CA GLU A 207 16.33 5.73 -0.08
C GLU A 207 16.17 5.28 -1.54
N ILE A 208 16.80 4.15 -1.91
CA ILE A 208 16.62 3.58 -3.25
C ILE A 208 15.15 3.13 -3.45
N GLN A 209 14.55 2.47 -2.47
CA GLN A 209 13.14 2.06 -2.54
C GLN A 209 12.17 3.24 -2.58
N LEU A 210 12.48 4.36 -1.93
CA LEU A 210 11.72 5.61 -2.05
C LEU A 210 11.82 6.19 -3.46
N ARG A 211 12.98 6.14 -4.10
CA ARG A 211 13.14 6.53 -5.51
C ARG A 211 12.33 5.61 -6.43
N GLU A 212 12.33 4.29 -6.17
CA GLU A 212 11.47 3.32 -6.87
C GLU A 212 9.96 3.59 -6.63
N LEU A 213 9.57 3.99 -5.41
CA LEU A 213 8.19 4.34 -5.05
C LEU A 213 7.74 5.63 -5.77
N VAL A 214 8.54 6.70 -5.76
CA VAL A 214 8.24 7.93 -6.51
C VAL A 214 8.12 7.65 -8.01
N GLN A 215 9.02 6.83 -8.58
CA GLN A 215 8.89 6.38 -9.97
C GLN A 215 7.58 5.61 -10.19
N PHE A 216 7.24 4.66 -9.30
CA PHE A 216 6.00 3.88 -9.40
C PHE A 216 4.75 4.75 -9.34
N ILE A 217 4.72 5.77 -8.49
CA ILE A 217 3.62 6.74 -8.40
C ILE A 217 3.52 7.55 -9.71
N GLY A 218 4.65 8.00 -10.27
CA GLY A 218 4.68 8.67 -11.58
C GLY A 218 4.27 7.76 -12.76
N GLU A 219 4.48 6.45 -12.67
CA GLU A 219 3.93 5.46 -13.61
C GLU A 219 2.42 5.26 -13.41
N ALA A 220 1.98 5.09 -12.16
CA ALA A 220 0.57 4.95 -11.79
C ALA A 220 -0.26 6.13 -12.31
N LEU A 221 0.21 7.38 -12.08
CA LEU A 221 -0.44 8.59 -12.59
C LEU A 221 -0.59 8.57 -14.12
N ARG A 222 0.48 8.24 -14.86
CA ARG A 222 0.40 8.14 -16.32
C ARG A 222 -0.59 7.07 -16.78
N GLU A 223 -0.65 5.93 -16.07
CA GLU A 223 -1.59 4.85 -16.35
C GLU A 223 -3.04 5.27 -16.07
N ILE A 224 -3.35 5.78 -14.88
CA ILE A 224 -4.73 6.16 -14.53
C ILE A 224 -5.24 7.34 -15.35
N ARG A 225 -4.38 8.25 -15.83
CA ARG A 225 -4.79 9.32 -16.76
C ARG A 225 -5.44 8.77 -18.03
N SER A 226 -5.03 7.58 -18.49
CA SER A 226 -5.67 6.91 -19.64
C SER A 226 -7.03 6.29 -19.31
N VAL A 227 -7.34 6.09 -18.02
CA VAL A 227 -8.61 5.53 -17.52
C VAL A 227 -9.66 6.61 -17.28
N ILE A 228 -9.27 7.75 -16.70
CA ILE A 228 -10.18 8.82 -16.24
C ILE A 228 -10.10 10.12 -17.05
N GLY A 229 -9.10 10.26 -17.94
CA GLY A 229 -8.88 11.44 -18.78
C GLY A 229 -8.28 12.66 -18.06
N SER A 230 -8.87 13.07 -16.93
CA SER A 230 -8.54 14.30 -16.19
C SER A 230 -8.28 14.07 -14.69
N PHE A 231 -7.44 14.92 -14.10
CA PHE A 231 -7.10 14.88 -12.67
C PHE A 231 -7.88 15.87 -11.80
N ASN A 232 -8.84 16.61 -12.37
CA ASN A 232 -9.52 17.73 -11.70
C ASN A 232 -10.20 17.38 -10.35
N LYS A 233 -10.56 16.11 -10.13
CA LYS A 233 -11.19 15.62 -8.89
C LYS A 233 -10.59 14.27 -8.43
N VAL A 234 -9.27 14.19 -8.39
CA VAL A 234 -8.57 12.99 -7.91
C VAL A 234 -7.89 13.27 -6.59
N ALA A 235 -8.35 12.60 -5.54
CA ALA A 235 -7.59 12.47 -4.31
C ALA A 235 -6.52 11.39 -4.49
N ILE A 236 -5.32 11.63 -3.98
CA ILE A 236 -4.24 10.64 -3.93
C ILE A 236 -3.90 10.45 -2.46
N LEU A 237 -3.89 9.19 -2.00
CA LEU A 237 -3.46 8.83 -0.66
C LEU A 237 -2.34 7.80 -0.77
N LEU A 238 -1.17 8.17 -0.27
CA LEU A 238 -0.06 7.25 -0.03
C LEU A 238 -0.06 6.87 1.45
N CYS A 239 -0.07 5.57 1.72
CA CYS A 239 0.06 4.99 3.04
C CYS A 239 0.97 3.76 2.97
N GLY A 240 1.29 3.18 4.12
CA GLY A 240 2.12 2.01 4.17
C GLY A 240 2.92 1.90 5.46
N ASP A 241 3.70 0.84 5.54
CA ASP A 241 4.79 0.73 6.48
C ASP A 241 6.09 1.18 5.80
N PHE A 242 6.58 2.35 6.20
CA PHE A 242 7.77 2.95 5.63
C PHE A 242 9.06 2.42 6.25
N ASN A 243 9.04 1.79 7.43
CA ASN A 243 10.24 1.41 8.20
C ASN A 243 11.30 2.55 8.35
N ILE A 244 10.87 3.82 8.30
CA ILE A 244 11.73 5.00 8.38
C ILE A 244 11.55 5.64 9.75
N ASP A 245 12.63 5.75 10.52
CA ASP A 245 12.66 6.58 11.74
C ASP A 245 12.43 8.06 11.35
N GLY A 246 11.48 8.73 12.02
CA GLY A 246 11.13 10.13 11.79
C GLY A 246 12.30 11.12 11.94
N LYS A 247 13.44 10.68 12.48
CA LYS A 247 14.71 11.44 12.47
C LYS A 247 15.29 11.65 11.07
N PHE A 248 15.01 10.79 10.09
CA PHE A 248 15.59 10.86 8.74
C PHE A 248 14.87 11.87 7.82
N LYS A 249 15.02 13.16 8.12
CA LYS A 249 14.41 14.27 7.34
C LYS A 249 14.59 14.15 5.82
N GLY A 250 15.79 13.79 5.35
CA GLY A 250 16.07 13.65 3.92
C GLY A 250 15.23 12.60 3.19
N GLN A 251 14.78 11.53 3.88
CA GLN A 251 13.89 10.53 3.31
C GLN A 251 12.44 11.04 3.20
N HIS A 252 11.99 11.85 4.17
CA HIS A 252 10.70 12.53 4.13
C HIS A 252 10.67 13.63 3.04
N GLU A 253 11.74 14.42 2.96
CA GLU A 253 11.96 15.43 1.93
C GLU A 253 11.99 14.81 0.52
N LEU A 254 12.54 13.60 0.36
CA LEU A 254 12.56 12.88 -0.92
C LEU A 254 11.15 12.50 -1.41
N ILE A 255 10.26 12.06 -0.51
CA ILE A 255 8.85 11.76 -0.85
C ILE A 255 8.12 13.06 -1.19
N THR A 256 8.16 14.03 -0.30
CA THR A 256 7.39 15.28 -0.43
C THR A 256 7.83 16.10 -1.64
N THR A 257 9.14 16.24 -1.87
CA THR A 257 9.69 16.91 -3.06
C THR A 257 9.44 16.10 -4.33
N GLY A 258 9.59 14.77 -4.27
CA GLY A 258 9.39 13.87 -5.42
C GLY A 258 7.94 13.80 -5.92
N LEU A 259 6.97 14.00 -5.03
CA LEU A 259 5.54 14.09 -5.35
C LEU A 259 5.08 15.53 -5.68
N GLY A 260 5.88 16.53 -5.34
CA GLY A 260 5.71 17.92 -5.75
C GLY A 260 4.88 18.78 -4.80
N ASN A 261 4.54 19.99 -5.26
CA ASN A 261 3.84 20.98 -4.44
C ASN A 261 2.41 20.54 -4.10
N GLY A 262 2.01 20.71 -2.84
CA GLY A 262 0.66 20.39 -2.34
C GLY A 262 0.52 19.04 -1.64
N VAL A 263 1.61 18.28 -1.51
CA VAL A 263 1.66 17.08 -0.64
C VAL A 263 1.43 17.49 0.82
N ARG A 264 0.59 16.72 1.52
CA ARG A 264 0.32 16.87 2.96
C ARG A 264 0.65 15.58 3.68
N ASP A 265 1.36 15.69 4.80
CA ASP A 265 1.59 14.57 5.71
C ASP A 265 0.52 14.59 6.80
N LEU A 266 -0.55 13.85 6.59
CA LEU A 266 -1.68 13.77 7.51
C LEU A 266 -1.32 13.08 8.84
N GLY A 267 -0.26 12.25 8.87
CA GLY A 267 0.22 11.62 10.10
C GLY A 267 0.98 12.62 10.98
N LEU A 268 1.89 13.37 10.37
CA LEU A 268 2.61 14.48 11.00
C LEU A 268 1.66 15.58 11.50
N GLU A 269 0.69 15.98 10.67
CA GLU A 269 -0.35 16.94 11.04
C GLU A 269 -1.18 16.44 12.23
N TRP A 270 -1.60 15.17 12.23
CA TRP A 270 -2.34 14.57 13.34
C TRP A 270 -1.53 14.53 14.64
N ALA A 271 -0.30 14.02 14.61
CA ALA A 271 0.58 13.95 15.78
C ALA A 271 0.80 15.32 16.41
N THR A 272 1.07 16.33 15.57
CA THR A 272 1.20 17.73 15.98
C THR A 272 -0.08 18.24 16.64
N SER A 273 -1.26 17.92 16.09
CA SER A 273 -2.56 18.31 16.67
C SER A 273 -2.84 17.71 18.05
N GLN A 274 -2.24 16.56 18.37
CA GLN A 274 -2.40 15.88 19.66
C GLN A 274 -1.39 16.33 20.72
N ASN A 275 -0.50 17.29 20.41
CA ASN A 275 0.68 17.64 21.21
C ASN A 275 1.58 16.43 21.53
N GLN A 276 1.56 15.39 20.69
CA GLN A 276 2.49 14.28 20.83
C GLN A 276 3.85 14.70 20.25
N SER A 277 4.93 14.38 20.94
CA SER A 277 6.27 14.62 20.38
C SER A 277 6.46 13.73 19.15
N LEU A 278 7.17 14.22 18.14
CA LEU A 278 7.46 13.40 16.95
C LEU A 278 8.25 12.13 17.34
N GLU A 279 9.05 12.21 18.39
CA GLU A 279 9.76 11.08 19.01
C GLU A 279 8.83 10.00 19.56
N THR A 280 7.62 10.34 20.03
CA THR A 280 6.62 9.35 20.48
C THR A 280 5.71 8.86 19.35
N THR A 281 5.64 9.56 18.22
CA THR A 281 4.83 9.14 17.05
C THR A 281 5.59 8.20 16.12
N TYR A 282 6.87 8.47 15.86
CA TYR A 282 7.72 7.68 14.95
C TYR A 282 8.70 6.75 15.69
N GLY A 283 8.67 6.73 17.03
CA GLY A 283 9.57 5.94 17.89
C GLY A 283 8.89 4.76 18.59
N GLY A 284 8.00 4.04 17.91
CA GLY A 284 7.42 2.80 18.42
C GLY A 284 8.39 1.63 18.26
N ASN A 285 8.81 1.05 19.40
CA ASN A 285 9.81 -0.03 19.55
C ASN A 285 9.74 -1.17 18.53
#